data_AF-A0A013TK17-F1
#
_entry.id   AF-A0A013TK17-F1
#
_cell.length_a   1.000
_cell.length_b   1.000
_cell.length_c   1.000
_cell.angle_alpha   90.00
_cell.angle_beta   90.00
_cell.angle_gamma   90.00
#
_symmetry.space_group_name_H-M   'P 1'
#
loop_
_entity.id
_entity.type
_entity.pdbx_description
1 polymer ?
#
loop_
_entity_poly.entity_id
_entity_poly.type
_entity_poly.pdbx_seq_one_letter_code
_entity_poly.pdbx_strand_id
1 'polypeptide(L)' 'MAYLTSKEVRERLKGCSTATLWRYQQPKQKLFVKPMPPPAKKGAGSMSLWDEDTFNEWEEKYFKNNMKSLAM' A
#
# COMPACT_ATOMS: atom_id res chain seq x y z
N MET A 1 -13.48 7.50 10.41
CA MET A 1 -12.26 6.67 10.33
C MET A 1 -12.65 5.34 9.72
N ALA A 2 -12.40 5.18 8.44
CA ALA A 2 -12.59 3.93 7.72
C ALA A 2 -11.27 3.16 7.67
N TYR A 3 -11.35 1.83 7.75
CA TYR A 3 -10.18 0.97 7.72
C TYR A 3 -10.26 0.04 6.53
N LEU A 4 -9.12 -0.15 5.85
CA LEU A 4 -8.97 -1.10 4.76
C LEU A 4 -8.30 -2.37 5.27
N THR A 5 -8.86 -3.52 4.91
CA THR A 5 -8.25 -4.81 5.16
C THR A 5 -7.07 -5.08 4.24
N SER A 6 -6.20 -6.02 4.63
CA SER A 6 -5.12 -6.49 3.74
C SER A 6 -5.62 -6.92 2.36
N LYS A 7 -6.86 -7.44 2.24
CA LYS A 7 -7.41 -7.87 0.96
C LYS A 7 -7.74 -6.67 0.07
N GLU A 8 -8.48 -5.69 0.60
CA GLU A 8 -8.88 -4.49 -0.14
C GLU A 8 -7.67 -3.67 -0.60
N VAL A 9 -6.67 -3.51 0.28
CA VAL A 9 -5.42 -2.84 -0.06
C VAL A 9 -4.73 -3.52 -1.24
N ARG A 10 -4.68 -4.86 -1.25
CA ARG A 10 -4.07 -5.61 -2.36
C ARG A 10 -4.86 -5.44 -3.65
N GLU A 11 -6.19 -5.48 -3.59
CA GLU A 11 -7.05 -5.28 -4.76
C GLU A 11 -6.84 -3.90 -5.39
N ARG A 12 -6.77 -2.85 -4.57
CA ARG A 12 -6.45 -1.49 -5.04
C ARG A 12 -5.08 -1.39 -5.69
N LEU A 13 -4.09 -2.13 -5.18
CA LEU A 13 -2.75 -2.26 -5.76
C LEU A 13 -2.65 -3.28 -6.90
N LYS A 14 -3.69 -3.41 -7.72
CA LYS A 14 -3.82 -4.35 -8.86
C LYS A 14 -3.73 -5.84 -8.45
N GLY A 15 -4.29 -6.20 -7.31
CA GLY A 15 -4.32 -7.58 -6.83
C GLY A 15 -2.94 -8.14 -6.47
N CYS A 16 -2.03 -7.30 -5.96
CA CYS A 16 -0.66 -7.73 -5.69
C CYS A 16 -0.59 -8.82 -4.58
N SER A 17 0.47 -9.64 -4.62
CA SER A 17 0.68 -10.67 -3.59
C SER A 17 1.02 -10.06 -2.21
N THR A 18 0.84 -10.84 -1.14
CA THR A 18 1.20 -10.43 0.24
C THR A 18 2.69 -10.12 0.37
N ALA A 19 3.55 -10.86 -0.34
CA ALA A 19 4.98 -10.60 -0.39
C ALA A 19 5.31 -9.27 -1.08
N THR A 20 4.63 -8.95 -2.19
CA THR A 20 4.78 -7.66 -2.89
C THR A 20 4.31 -6.50 -2.01
N LEU A 21 3.16 -6.67 -1.33
CA LEU A 21 2.66 -5.68 -0.38
C LEU A 21 3.68 -5.42 0.75
N TRP A 22 4.27 -6.47 1.30
CA TRP A 22 5.30 -6.36 2.34
C TRP A 22 6.55 -5.62 1.83
N ARG A 23 6.95 -5.84 0.57
CA ARG A 23 8.07 -5.12 -0.06
C ARG A 23 7.78 -3.62 -0.18
N TYR A 24 6.55 -3.23 -0.50
CA TYR A 24 6.17 -1.81 -0.61
C TYR A 24 6.25 -1.07 0.73
N GLN A 25 6.08 -1.80 1.84
CA GLN A 25 6.21 -1.26 3.21
C GLN A 25 7.67 -1.18 3.67
N GLN A 26 8.61 -1.82 2.98
CA GLN A 26 10.01 -1.80 3.40
C GLN A 26 10.60 -0.39 3.23
N PRO A 27 11.25 0.19 4.24
CA PRO A 27 11.82 1.53 4.13
C PRO A 27 12.97 1.61 3.11
N LYS A 28 13.59 0.48 2.76
CA LYS A 28 14.69 0.39 1.79
C LYS A 28 14.23 0.14 0.34
N GLN A 29 12.92 0.08 0.09
CA GLN A 29 12.40 -0.11 -1.26
C GLN A 29 12.74 1.12 -2.14
N LYS A 30 13.05 0.88 -3.42
CA LYS A 30 13.44 1.92 -4.39
C LYS A 30 12.35 2.25 -5.42
N LEU A 31 11.20 1.61 -5.32
CA LEU A 31 10.08 1.73 -6.26
C LEU A 31 9.30 3.04 -6.04
N PHE A 32 9.09 3.43 -4.78
CA PHE A 32 8.39 4.66 -4.41
C PHE A 32 9.31 5.58 -3.62
N VAL A 33 9.15 6.90 -3.81
CA VAL A 33 9.89 7.90 -3.03
C VAL A 33 9.62 7.75 -1.53
N LYS A 34 8.38 7.39 -1.16
CA LYS A 34 7.99 7.08 0.22
C LYS A 34 7.41 5.67 0.28
N PRO A 35 7.85 4.82 1.24
CA PRO A 35 7.27 3.49 1.41
C PRO A 35 5.79 3.59 1.78
N MET A 36 5.07 2.51 1.50
CA MET A 36 3.66 2.36 1.87
C MET A 36 3.51 2.47 3.39
N PRO A 37 2.47 3.18 3.88
CA PRO A 37 2.25 3.30 5.32
C PRO A 37 2.07 1.92 5.98
N PRO A 38 2.61 1.72 7.20
CA PRO A 38 2.36 0.51 7.95
C PRO A 38 0.87 0.42 8.33
N PRO A 39 0.36 -0.79 8.62
CA PRO A 39 -1.01 -0.97 9.09
C PRO A 39 -1.23 -0.22 10.40
N ALA A 40 -2.35 0.50 10.49
CA ALA A 40 -2.80 1.20 11.69
C ALA A 40 -3.11 0.22 12.84
N LYS A 41 -3.61 -0.97 12.52
CA LYS A 41 -3.73 -2.09 13.47
C LYS A 41 -3.05 -3.32 12.90
N LYS A 42 -2.06 -3.84 13.63
CA LYS A 42 -1.41 -5.12 13.32
C LYS A 42 -2.23 -6.24 13.97
N GLY A 43 -2.99 -6.98 13.15
CA GLY A 43 -3.60 -8.24 13.55
C GLY A 43 -2.69 -9.42 13.20
N ALA A 44 -2.90 -10.58 13.84
CA ALA A 44 -2.23 -11.81 13.43
C ALA A 44 -2.64 -12.18 11.98
N GLY A 45 -1.67 -12.54 11.14
CA GLY A 45 -1.92 -12.93 9.75
C GLY A 45 -2.49 -11.79 8.87
N SER A 46 -3.56 -12.09 8.12
CA SER A 46 -4.20 -11.18 7.16
C SER A 46 -5.18 -10.18 7.78
N MET A 47 -5.23 -10.09 9.11
CA MET A 47 -6.13 -9.20 9.85
C MET A 47 -5.53 -7.81 10.10
N SER A 48 -4.48 -7.44 9.36
CA SER A 48 -3.93 -6.09 9.43
C SER A 48 -4.89 -5.10 8.78
N LEU A 49 -5.05 -3.94 9.41
CA LEU A 49 -5.93 -2.86 8.97
C LEU A 49 -5.11 -1.61 8.67
N TRP A 50 -5.37 -0.99 7.53
CA TRP A 50 -4.81 0.29 7.12
C TRP A 50 -5.84 1.38 7.32
N ASP A 51 -5.37 2.55 7.72
CA ASP A 51 -6.20 3.75 7.71
C ASP A 51 -6.48 4.14 6.25
N GLU A 52 -7.76 4.28 5.89
CA GLU A 52 -8.16 4.54 4.50
C GLU A 52 -7.63 5.88 4.00
N ASP A 53 -7.71 6.93 4.82
CA ASP A 53 -7.27 8.29 4.44
C ASP A 53 -5.77 8.31 4.17
N THR A 54 -4.98 7.76 5.11
CA THR A 54 -3.52 7.67 4.98
C THR A 54 -3.11 6.82 3.77
N PHE A 55 -3.82 5.72 3.50
CA PHE A 55 -3.54 4.86 2.36
C PHE A 55 -3.88 5.54 1.04
N ASN A 56 -5.04 6.20 0.94
CA ASN A 56 -5.48 6.91 -0.25
C ASN A 56 -4.50 8.01 -0.66
N GLU A 57 -4.04 8.81 0.30
CA GLU A 57 -3.03 9.83 0.03
C GLU A 57 -1.75 9.24 -0.54
N TRP A 58 -1.29 8.12 0.02
CA TRP A 58 -0.09 7.46 -0.46
C TRP A 58 -0.29 6.84 -1.85
N GLU A 59 -1.42 6.17 -2.07
CA GLU A 59 -1.76 5.54 -3.34
C GLU A 59 -1.80 6.58 -4.47
N GLU A 60 -2.46 7.72 -4.24
CA GLU A 60 -2.58 8.76 -5.26
C GLU A 60 -1.24 9.44 -5.55
N LYS A 61 -0.49 9.81 -4.49
CA LYS A 61 0.77 10.53 -4.64
C LYS A 61 1.91 9.67 -5.20
N TYR A 62 1.98 8.40 -4.82
CA TYR A 62 3.13 7.55 -5.14
C TYR A 62 2.78 6.40 -6.06
N PHE A 63 1.69 5.66 -5.84
CA PHE A 63 1.38 4.48 -6.66
C PHE A 63 0.84 4.87 -8.05
N LYS A 64 -0.19 5.74 -8.11
CA LYS A 64 -0.78 6.19 -9.37
C LYS A 64 0.20 7.04 -10.20
N ASN A 65 0.94 7.94 -9.56
CA ASN A 65 1.95 8.76 -10.26
C ASN A 65 3.12 7.93 -10.80
N ASN A 66 3.60 6.93 -10.04
CA ASN A 66 4.69 6.08 -10.52
C ASN A 66 4.26 5.21 -11.71
N MET A 67 3.00 4.75 -11.73
CA MET A 67 2.46 4.05 -12.90
C MET A 67 2.31 4.95 -14.14
N LYS A 68 1.99 6.24 -13.96
CA LYS A 68 1.98 7.19 -15.08
C LYS A 68 3.39 7.44 -15.63
N SER A 69 4.40 7.46 -14.77
CA SER A 69 5.81 7.63 -15.18
C SER A 69 6.37 6.44 -15.96
N LEU A 70 5.79 5.25 -15.82
CA LEU A 70 6.19 4.03 -16.54
C LEU A 70 5.44 3.84 -17.88
N ALA A 71 4.51 4.74 -18.22
CA ALA A 71 3.69 4.68 -19.42
C ALA A 71 4.12 5.71 -20.51
N MET A 72 5.28 6.36 -20.34
CA MET A 72 5.96 7.16 -21.36
C MET A 72 7.19 6.42 -21.88
#